data_AF-A0A657AGB4-F1
#
_entry.id   AF-A0A657AGB4-F1
#
_cell.length_a   1.000
_cell.length_b   1.000
_cell.length_c   1.000
_cell.angle_alpha   90.00
_cell.angle_beta   90.00
_cell.angle_gamma   90.00
#
_symmetry.space_group_name_H-M   'P 1'
#
loop_
_entity.id
_entity.type
_entity.pdbx_description
1 polymer ?
#
loop_
_entity_poly.entity_id
_entity_poly.type
_entity_poly.pdbx_seq_one_letter_code
_entity_poly.pdbx_strand_id
1 'polypeptide(L)' 'MEKGQITQYHFQGSEFQLRLDKVGAEVLANALGYEVYEELPENTELYDQELQAECGLLDFQQALLEWQRFIKNKSLP' A
#
# COMPACT_ATOMS: atom_id res chain seq x y z
N MET A 1 13.74 29.36 -1.98
CA MET A 1 14.31 28.03 -1.74
C MET A 1 13.16 27.12 -1.32
N GLU A 2 12.49 26.49 -2.29
CA GLU A 2 11.40 25.56 -2.00
C GLU A 2 12.02 24.25 -1.50
N LYS A 3 11.80 23.95 -0.21
CA LYS A 3 12.12 22.65 0.37
C LYS A 3 11.28 21.61 -0.37
N GLY A 4 11.93 20.63 -1.00
CA GLY A 4 11.28 19.54 -1.72
C GLY A 4 10.22 18.87 -0.86
N GLN A 5 8.97 19.25 -1.06
CA GLN A 5 7.83 18.52 -0.52
C GLN A 5 7.78 17.22 -1.31
N ILE A 6 8.01 16.10 -0.64
CA ILE A 6 7.73 14.78 -1.20
C ILE A 6 6.24 14.78 -1.54
N THR A 7 5.92 14.87 -2.83
CA THR A 7 4.55 14.81 -3.35
C THR A 7 4.06 13.38 -3.41
N GLN A 8 4.98 12.42 -3.55
CA GLN A 8 4.71 10.99 -3.65
C GLN A 8 5.85 10.19 -3.02
N TYR A 9 5.50 9.13 -2.30
CA TYR A 9 6.45 8.17 -1.72
C TYR A 9 6.09 6.77 -2.19
N HIS A 10 7.11 6.00 -2.58
CA HIS A 10 6.95 4.62 -3.01
C HIS A 10 7.94 3.73 -2.25
N PHE A 11 7.41 2.67 -1.64
CA PHE A 11 8.18 1.63 -0.99
C PHE A 11 7.89 0.27 -1.61
N GLN A 12 8.92 -0.35 -2.18
CA GLN A 12 8.85 -1.66 -2.83
C GLN A 12 9.21 -2.76 -1.83
N GLY A 13 8.24 -3.57 -1.45
CA GLY A 13 8.43 -4.80 -0.69
C GLY A 13 8.57 -6.03 -1.61
N SER A 14 8.79 -7.20 -0.99
CA SER A 14 8.94 -8.48 -1.71
C SER A 14 7.66 -8.94 -2.38
N GLU A 15 6.52 -8.82 -1.70
CA GLU A 15 5.21 -9.28 -2.19
C GLU A 15 4.25 -8.13 -2.49
N PHE A 16 4.40 -7.01 -1.77
CA PHE A 16 3.55 -5.83 -1.88
C PHE A 16 4.39 -4.58 -2.04
N GLN A 17 3.78 -3.54 -2.60
CA GLN A 17 4.31 -2.19 -2.65
C GLN A 17 3.35 -1.21 -1.96
N LEU A 18 3.90 -0.17 -1.35
CA LEU A 18 3.17 0.92 -0.71
C LEU A 18 3.39 2.20 -1.49
N ARG A 19 2.30 2.83 -1.93
CA ARG A 19 2.29 4.14 -2.57
C ARG A 19 1.58 5.13 -1.67
N LEU A 20 2.21 6.29 -1.44
CA LEU A 20 1.63 7.39 -0.68
C LEU A 20 1.67 8.65 -1.52
N ASP A 21 0.63 9.45 -1.47
CA ASP A 21 0.62 10.81 -1.99
C ASP A 21 0.00 11.79 -0.98
N LYS A 22 -0.40 12.98 -1.42
CA LYS A 22 -1.01 13.99 -0.55
C LYS A 22 -2.43 13.63 -0.09
N VAL A 23 -3.08 12.67 -0.73
CA VAL A 23 -4.48 12.29 -0.53
C VAL A 23 -4.57 10.96 0.22
N GLY A 24 -3.81 9.96 -0.22
CA GLY A 24 -4.06 8.58 0.18
C GLY A 24 -2.81 7.73 0.40
N ALA A 25 -3.08 6.57 0.94
CA ALA A 25 -2.16 5.44 1.02
C ALA A 25 -2.78 4.26 0.28
N GLU A 26 -1.99 3.60 -0.54
CA GLU A 26 -2.39 2.45 -1.33
C GLU A 26 -1.35 1.35 -1.18
N VAL A 27 -1.83 0.14 -0.89
CA VAL A 27 -1.03 -1.09 -0.89
C VAL A 27 -1.56 -1.97 -1.99
N LEU A 28 -0.67 -2.51 -2.81
CA LEU A 28 -1.00 -3.46 -3.86
C LEU A 28 0.02 -4.60 -3.92
N ALA A 29 -0.44 -5.78 -4.31
CA ALA A 29 0.46 -6.90 -4.58
C ALA A 29 1.32 -6.60 -5.82
N ASN A 30 2.58 -7.02 -5.78
CA ASN A 30 3.50 -6.88 -6.91
C ASN A 30 3.00 -7.62 -8.15
N ALA A 31 2.22 -8.69 -7.97
CA ALA A 31 1.57 -9.42 -9.05
C ALA A 31 0.60 -8.55 -9.87
N LEU A 32 0.00 -7.53 -9.26
CA LEU A 32 -0.87 -6.56 -9.94
C LEU A 32 -0.08 -5.42 -10.62
N GLY A 33 1.16 -5.20 -10.18
CA GLY A 33 2.01 -4.10 -10.65
C GLY A 33 2.73 -4.37 -11.98
N TYR A 34 2.60 -5.59 -12.51
CA TYR A 34 2.99 -5.91 -13.87
C TYR A 34 1.74 -5.76 -14.74
N GLU A 35 1.76 -4.80 -15.67
CA GLU A 35 0.89 -4.87 -16.85
C GLU A 35 1.27 -6.14 -17.61
N VAL A 36 0.70 -7.28 -17.19
CA VAL A 36 0.75 -8.51 -17.94
C VAL A 36 -0.16 -8.27 -19.14
N TYR A 37 0.42 -7.73 -20.21
CA TYR A 37 -0.12 -7.82 -21.57
C TYR A 37 -0.07 -9.28 -22.08
N GLU A 38 -0.48 -10.23 -21.26
CA GLU A 38 -0.84 -11.57 -21.74
C GLU A 38 -2.35 -11.60 -21.79
N GLU A 39 -2.91 -11.86 -22.98
CA GLU A 39 -4.32 -12.20 -23.11
C GLU A 39 -4.58 -13.38 -22.16
N LEU A 40 -5.29 -13.09 -21.07
CA LEU A 40 -5.70 -14.13 -20.16
C LEU A 40 -6.64 -15.09 -20.91
N PRO A 41 -6.55 -16.40 -20.66
CA PRO A 41 -7.45 -17.37 -21.26
C PRO A 41 -8.92 -16.99 -21.07
N GLU A 42 -9.76 -17.22 -22.08
CA GLU A 42 -11.22 -17.05 -21.97
C GLU A 42 -11.73 -17.72 -20.69
N ASN A 43 -12.45 -16.95 -19.85
CA ASN A 43 -12.96 -17.30 -18.51
C ASN A 43 -11.98 -17.16 -17.32
N THR A 44 -10.86 -16.46 -17.47
CA THR A 44 -10.05 -16.04 -16.31
C THR A 44 -10.62 -14.73 -15.75
N GLU A 45 -11.40 -14.82 -14.68
CA GLU A 45 -11.79 -13.65 -13.89
C GLU A 45 -10.59 -13.25 -13.03
N LEU A 46 -9.94 -12.12 -13.35
CA LEU A 46 -8.96 -11.49 -12.48
C LEU A 46 -9.68 -10.96 -11.24
N TYR A 47 -9.59 -11.67 -10.11
CA TYR A 47 -10.05 -11.17 -8.82
C TYR A 47 -9.05 -10.16 -8.23
N ASP A 48 -8.78 -9.07 -8.97
CA ASP A 48 -7.77 -8.07 -8.62
C ASP A 48 -8.12 -7.26 -7.35
N GLN A 49 -9.41 -7.24 -6.98
CA GLN A 49 -9.90 -6.47 -5.83
C GLN A 49 -9.48 -7.02 -4.47
N GLU A 50 -9.00 -8.27 -4.36
CA GLU A 50 -8.56 -8.84 -3.08
C GLU A 50 -7.11 -8.50 -2.73
N LEU A 51 -6.34 -7.97 -3.69
CA LEU A 51 -4.89 -7.76 -3.57
C LEU A 51 -4.48 -6.28 -3.58
N GLN A 52 -5.46 -5.39 -3.43
CA GLN A 52 -5.29 -3.94 -3.29
C GLN A 52 -6.11 -3.42 -2.10
N ALA A 53 -5.54 -2.49 -1.34
CA ALA A 53 -6.23 -1.78 -0.28
C ALA A 53 -5.81 -0.30 -0.28
N GLU A 54 -6.77 0.58 -0.01
CA GLU A 54 -6.55 2.02 0.04
C GLU A 54 -7.27 2.68 1.22
N CYS A 55 -6.73 3.81 1.66
CA CYS A 55 -7.38 4.71 2.62
C CYS A 55 -6.82 6.12 2.50
N GLY A 56 -7.42 7.08 3.22
CA GLY A 56 -6.89 8.43 3.32
C GLY A 56 -5.53 8.45 4.02
N LEU A 57 -4.65 9.38 3.65
CA LEU A 57 -3.30 9.48 4.22
C LEU A 57 -3.33 9.66 5.75
N LEU A 58 -4.28 10.45 6.24
CA LEU A 58 -4.46 10.70 7.67
C LEU A 58 -4.94 9.45 8.41
N ASP A 59 -5.84 8.68 7.80
CA ASP A 59 -6.35 7.43 8.35
C ASP A 59 -5.21 6.40 8.45
N PHE A 60 -4.40 6.30 7.39
CA PHE A 60 -3.22 5.43 7.37
C PHE A 60 -2.22 5.80 8.47
N GLN A 61 -1.93 7.09 8.64
CA GLN A 61 -1.04 7.58 9.68
C GLN A 61 -1.56 7.20 11.07
N GLN A 62 -2.86 7.40 11.33
CA GLN A 62 -3.46 7.05 12.60
C GLN A 62 -3.39 5.53 12.85
N ALA A 63 -3.76 4.72 11.86
CA ALA A 63 -3.70 3.26 11.95
C ALA A 63 -2.29 2.76 12.27
N LEU A 64 -1.26 3.31 11.61
CA LEU A 64 0.14 2.98 11.89
C LEU A 64 0.58 3.36 13.31
N LEU A 65 0.18 4.53 13.80
CA LEU A 65 0.52 4.99 15.15
C LEU A 65 -0.14 4.10 16.21
N GLU A 66 -1.41 3.75 16.05
CA GLU A 66 -2.11 2.85 16.97
C GLU A 66 -1.52 1.43 16.92
N TRP A 67 -1.18 0.93 15.73
CA TRP A 67 -0.50 -0.36 15.57
C TRP A 67 0.86 -0.39 16.29
N GLN A 68 1.66 0.66 16.15
CA GLN A 68 2.94 0.78 16.86
C GLN A 68 2.75 0.79 18.39
N ARG A 69 1.73 1.48 18.90
CA ARG A 69 1.40 1.46 20.33
C ARG A 69 1.00 0.07 20.78
N PHE A 70 0.15 -0.61 20.01
CA PHE A 70 -0.27 -1.98 20.30
C PHE A 70 0.91 -2.96 20.39
N ILE A 71 1.84 -2.93 19.42
CA ILE A 71 3.02 -3.79 19.44
C ILE A 71 3.92 -3.46 20.64
N LYS A 72 4.19 -2.17 20.90
CA LYS A 72 5.04 -1.75 22.03
C LYS A 72 4.45 -2.16 23.38
N ASN A 73 3.14 -2.12 23.53
CA ASN A 73 2.45 -2.55 24.75
C ASN A 73 2.43 -4.08 24.89
N LYS A 74 2.45 -4.85 23.79
CA LYS A 74 2.63 -6.31 23.80
C LYS A 74 4.03 -6.76 24.19
N SER A 75 5.03 -5.90 24.08
CA SER A 75 6.43 -6.18 24.45
C SER A 75 6.75 -5.92 25.94
N LEU A 76 5.74 -5.78 26.81
CA LEU A 76 5.94 -5.86 28.25
C LEU A 76 6.00 -7.34 28.69
N PRO A 77 7.06 -7.77 29.41
CA PRO A 77 7.10 -9.08 30.05
C PRO A 77 6.02 -9.24 31.12
#